data_AF-A0A7Y0BYR9-F1
#
_entry.id   AF-A0A7Y0BYR9-F1
#
_cell.length_a   1.000
_cell.length_b   1.000
_cell.length_c   1.000
_cell.angle_alpha   90.00
_cell.angle_beta   90.00
_cell.angle_gamma   90.00
#
_symmetry.space_group_name_H-M   'P 1'
#
loop_
_entity.id
_entity.type
_entity.pdbx_description
1 polymer ?
#
loop_
_entity_poly.entity_id
_entity_poly.type
_entity_poly.pdbx_seq_one_letter_code
_entity_poly.pdbx_strand_id
1 'polypeptide(L)'
;MTRRESSTRPVCQSATRSVCRGRQRNRHGFSVSGPGTRAFSPAQQRFNRLLARIGKLKGQIADVQALADLHRPLFNATLTPLRERFQALMRSMALWLDERLQDKDLRLAQKRTALEILCGLCAALVANGDESMRALHYKRSRHSLGEKDQAAAAGMRAMMEDVFGKPLEVDESLDESLDPVDAVMRAAMAHMQEATQAEQ
;
A
#
# COMPACT_ATOMS: atom_id res chain seq x y z
N MET A 1 23.40 2.98 53.25
CA MET A 1 23.83 4.27 52.67
C MET A 1 23.03 4.49 51.39
N THR A 2 21.78 4.97 51.44
CA THR A 2 21.26 6.36 51.59
C THR A 2 21.42 7.28 50.38
N ARG A 3 20.34 7.37 49.57
CA ARG A 3 19.66 8.56 48.96
C ARG A 3 18.76 8.01 47.85
N ARG A 4 17.42 8.02 47.84
CA ARG A 4 16.35 8.97 48.26
C ARG A 4 16.49 10.36 47.63
N GLU A 5 15.72 10.55 46.55
CA GLU A 5 15.12 11.79 46.01
C GLU A 5 14.11 11.27 44.95
N SER A 6 12.81 11.07 45.15
CA SER A 6 11.69 11.96 45.50
C SER A 6 11.64 13.27 44.71
N SER A 7 10.94 13.27 43.56
CA SER A 7 10.23 14.47 43.08
C SER A 7 9.11 14.09 42.10
N THR A 8 7.87 13.94 42.58
CA THR A 8 6.75 14.90 42.55
C THR A 8 5.96 14.90 41.23
N ARG A 9 4.81 14.18 41.27
CA ARG A 9 3.72 14.25 40.29
C ARG A 9 2.92 15.56 40.50
N PRO A 10 2.44 16.25 39.45
CA PRO A 10 1.43 17.28 39.64
C PRO A 10 0.04 16.63 39.71
N VAL A 11 -0.58 16.80 40.88
CA VAL A 11 -1.99 16.58 41.15
C VAL A 11 -2.74 17.82 40.66
N CYS A 12 -3.58 17.70 39.63
CA CYS A 12 -4.53 18.75 39.27
C CYS A 12 -5.80 18.56 40.12
N GLN A 13 -5.81 19.24 41.27
CA GLN A 13 -6.99 19.43 42.10
C GLN A 13 -7.94 20.47 41.49
N SER A 14 -9.21 20.13 41.57
CA SER A 14 -10.38 20.98 41.39
C SER A 14 -10.32 22.24 42.28
N ALA A 15 -10.55 23.41 41.67
CA ALA A 15 -10.79 24.65 42.39
C ALA A 15 -12.02 25.35 41.80
N THR A 16 -13.14 25.16 42.48
CA THR A 16 -14.32 26.02 42.42
C THR A 16 -13.92 27.41 42.92
N ARG A 17 -14.10 28.45 42.10
CA ARG A 17 -14.06 29.84 42.56
C ARG A 17 -15.33 30.56 42.14
N SER A 18 -16.20 30.72 43.12
CA SER A 18 -17.23 31.75 43.17
C SER A 18 -16.58 33.12 43.07
N VAL A 19 -17.07 33.96 42.16
CA VAL A 19 -16.80 35.39 42.16
C VAL A 19 -18.13 36.12 42.15
N CYS A 20 -18.57 36.48 43.36
CA CYS A 20 -19.51 37.56 43.57
C CYS A 20 -18.76 38.89 43.39
N ARG A 21 -19.10 39.69 42.37
CA ARG A 21 -18.83 41.13 42.37
C ARG A 21 -20.01 41.89 41.77
N GLY A 22 -20.75 42.54 42.68
CA GLY A 22 -20.79 43.99 42.73
C GLY A 22 -21.24 44.71 41.46
N ARG A 23 -22.55 44.90 41.37
CA ARG A 23 -23.25 45.96 40.63
C ARG A 23 -22.61 47.34 40.88
N GLN A 24 -22.09 47.99 39.84
CA GLN A 24 -22.05 49.45 39.78
C GLN A 24 -22.36 49.93 38.37
N ARG A 25 -23.33 50.85 38.34
CA ARG A 25 -23.93 51.47 37.17
C ARG A 25 -22.91 52.38 36.50
N ASN A 26 -22.79 52.31 35.18
CA ASN A 26 -22.53 53.51 34.40
C ASN A 26 -23.57 53.64 33.30
N ARG A 27 -24.43 54.64 33.51
CA ARG A 27 -25.44 55.15 32.60
C ARG A 27 -24.71 55.85 31.46
N HIS A 28 -24.68 55.24 30.28
CA HIS A 28 -24.88 55.98 29.02
C HIS A 28 -25.77 55.11 28.15
N GLY A 29 -27.07 55.29 28.39
CA GLY A 29 -28.10 54.71 27.55
C GLY A 29 -28.05 55.37 26.19
N PHE A 30 -27.73 54.58 25.17
CA PHE A 30 -28.34 54.75 23.87
C PHE A 30 -29.16 53.49 23.59
N SER A 31 -30.29 53.38 24.30
CA SER A 31 -31.31 52.39 23.97
C SER A 31 -32.12 52.92 22.80
N VAL A 32 -31.83 52.44 21.60
CA VAL A 32 -32.84 52.46 20.53
C VAL A 32 -33.81 51.32 20.85
N SER A 33 -34.77 51.61 21.72
CA SER A 33 -35.99 50.80 21.84
C SER A 33 -36.88 51.14 20.65
N GLY A 34 -36.85 50.30 19.62
CA GLY A 34 -37.87 50.28 18.57
C GLY A 34 -39.14 49.58 19.08
N PRO A 35 -40.34 50.07 18.78
CA PRO A 35 -41.57 49.54 19.35
C PRO A 35 -41.95 48.21 18.70
N GLY A 36 -42.22 47.22 19.56
CA GLY A 36 -42.82 45.94 19.19
C GLY A 36 -41.81 44.81 19.13
N THR A 37 -41.96 43.84 20.03
CA THR A 37 -41.72 42.43 19.70
C THR A 37 -42.58 42.07 18.50
N ARG A 38 -42.13 42.44 17.30
CA ARG A 38 -42.66 41.90 16.05
C ARG A 38 -42.30 40.42 16.10
N ALA A 39 -43.29 39.59 16.44
CA ALA A 39 -43.20 38.16 16.24
C ALA A 39 -42.70 37.96 14.81
N PHE A 40 -41.48 37.42 14.67
CA PHE A 40 -40.91 37.11 13.37
C PHE A 40 -41.96 36.41 12.53
N SER A 41 -42.09 36.80 11.26
CA SER A 41 -43.02 36.08 10.38
C SER A 41 -42.65 34.59 10.38
N PRO A 42 -43.60 33.66 10.19
CA PRO A 42 -43.33 32.23 10.22
C PRO A 42 -42.18 31.83 9.27
N ALA A 43 -42.03 32.55 8.15
CA ALA A 43 -40.94 32.38 7.20
C ALA A 43 -39.58 32.85 7.76
N GLN A 44 -39.53 34.02 8.42
CA GLN A 44 -38.30 34.53 9.06
C GLN A 44 -37.85 33.64 10.23
N GLN A 45 -38.78 33.11 11.01
CA GLN A 45 -38.48 32.16 12.07
C GLN A 45 -37.88 30.85 11.53
N ARG A 46 -38.42 30.33 10.42
CA ARG A 46 -37.86 29.16 9.72
C ARG A 46 -36.46 29.43 9.20
N PHE A 47 -36.24 30.59 8.58
CA PHE A 47 -34.92 31.00 8.10
C PHE A 47 -33.89 31.12 9.23
N ASN A 48 -34.25 31.78 10.33
CA ASN A 48 -33.37 31.90 11.50
C ASN A 48 -33.05 30.54 12.14
N ARG A 49 -34.00 29.60 12.16
CA ARG A 49 -33.76 28.21 12.60
C ARG A 49 -32.77 27.48 11.68
N LEU A 50 -32.87 27.69 10.37
CA LEU A 50 -31.92 27.10 9.42
C LEU A 50 -30.51 27.66 9.61
N LEU A 51 -30.36 28.98 9.80
CA LEU A 51 -29.08 29.60 10.12
C LEU A 51 -28.47 29.05 11.42
N ALA A 52 -29.28 28.93 12.47
CA ALA A 52 -28.83 28.34 13.74
C ALA A 52 -28.39 26.88 13.57
N ARG A 53 -29.11 26.11 12.73
CA ARG A 53 -28.77 24.71 12.42
C ARG A 53 -27.46 24.63 11.63
N ILE A 54 -27.26 25.48 10.63
CA ILE A 54 -26.00 25.57 9.88
C ILE A 54 -24.85 25.93 10.82
N GLY A 55 -25.03 26.91 11.70
CA GLY A 55 -24.02 27.28 12.71
C GLY A 55 -23.65 26.10 13.61
N LYS A 56 -24.64 25.34 14.08
CA LYS A 56 -24.42 24.13 14.89
C LYS A 56 -23.65 23.06 14.11
N LEU A 57 -24.04 22.76 12.88
CA LEU A 57 -23.37 21.76 12.03
C LEU A 57 -21.92 22.17 11.72
N LYS A 58 -21.67 23.45 11.45
CA LYS A 58 -20.30 23.96 11.27
C LYS A 58 -19.47 23.80 12.54
N GLY A 59 -20.04 24.08 13.72
CA GLY A 59 -19.39 23.82 15.00
C GLY A 59 -19.04 22.34 15.17
N GLN A 60 -19.98 21.45 14.90
CA GLN A 60 -19.75 19.99 14.98
C GLN A 60 -18.64 19.51 14.02
N ILE A 61 -18.57 20.07 12.81
CA ILE A 61 -17.49 19.77 11.86
C ILE A 61 -16.14 20.24 12.42
N ALA A 62 -16.09 21.46 12.96
CA ALA A 62 -14.88 22.02 13.54
C ALA A 62 -14.41 21.21 14.78
N ASP A 63 -15.33 20.75 15.62
CA ASP A 63 -15.01 19.92 16.79
C ASP A 63 -14.42 18.57 16.39
N VAL A 64 -15.00 17.91 15.38
CA VAL A 64 -14.49 16.64 14.85
C VAL A 64 -13.13 16.84 14.18
N GLN A 65 -12.94 17.93 13.45
CA GLN A 65 -11.64 18.28 12.85
C GLN A 65 -10.59 18.54 13.92
N ALA A 66 -10.90 19.30 14.96
CA ALA A 66 -9.99 19.56 16.07
C ALA A 66 -9.59 18.27 16.79
N LEU A 67 -10.53 17.34 16.99
CA LEU A 67 -10.24 16.03 17.57
C LEU A 67 -9.33 15.21 16.64
N ALA A 68 -9.63 15.18 15.34
CA ALA A 68 -8.81 14.49 14.35
C ALA A 68 -7.38 15.05 14.31
N ASP A 69 -7.24 16.38 14.31
CA ASP A 69 -5.95 17.08 14.27
C ASP A 69 -5.13 16.88 15.54
N LEU A 70 -5.77 16.64 16.69
CA LEU A 70 -5.07 16.27 17.92
C LEU A 70 -4.49 14.86 17.84
N HIS A 71 -5.21 13.91 17.25
CA HIS A 71 -4.80 12.50 17.18
C HIS A 71 -3.88 12.18 16.00
N ARG A 72 -3.99 12.91 14.89
CA ARG A 72 -3.17 12.74 13.68
C ARG A 72 -1.66 12.79 13.91
N PRO A 73 -1.09 13.73 14.69
CA PRO A 73 0.35 13.74 14.94
C PRO A 73 0.79 12.55 15.80
N LEU A 74 0.00 12.12 16.79
CA LEU A 74 0.32 10.94 17.62
C LEU A 74 0.31 9.65 16.80
N PHE A 75 -0.69 9.52 15.93
CA PHE A 75 -0.81 8.39 15.01
C PHE A 75 0.37 8.37 14.03
N ASN A 76 0.70 9.52 13.43
CA ASN A 76 1.83 9.63 12.51
C ASN A 76 3.17 9.39 13.21
N ALA A 77 3.37 9.90 14.42
CA ALA A 77 4.61 9.72 15.18
C ALA A 77 4.80 8.26 15.62
N THR A 78 3.71 7.50 15.80
CA THR A 78 3.78 6.10 16.23
C THR A 78 3.84 5.14 15.04
N LEU A 79 2.93 5.28 14.08
CA LEU A 79 2.78 4.29 13.00
C LEU A 79 3.71 4.51 11.83
N THR A 80 4.12 5.75 11.55
CA THR A 80 5.11 6.00 10.49
C THR A 80 6.44 5.29 10.77
N PRO A 81 7.07 5.42 11.95
CA PRO A 81 8.33 4.71 12.20
C PRO A 81 8.15 3.19 12.26
N LEU A 82 6.99 2.70 12.69
CA LEU A 82 6.69 1.25 12.65
C LEU A 82 6.60 0.75 11.20
N ARG A 83 5.92 1.50 10.32
CA ARG A 83 5.82 1.19 8.90
C ARG A 83 7.17 1.26 8.20
N GLU A 84 7.98 2.27 8.50
CA GLU A 84 9.35 2.40 7.98
C GLU A 84 10.22 1.23 8.41
N ARG A 85 10.17 0.84 9.70
CA ARG A 85 10.91 -0.34 10.20
C ARG A 85 10.44 -1.62 9.54
N PHE A 86 9.13 -1.79 9.37
CA PHE A 86 8.57 -2.95 8.68
C PHE A 86 9.03 -3.02 7.22
N GLN A 87 8.97 -1.89 6.49
CA GLN A 87 9.46 -1.82 5.12
C GLN A 87 10.96 -2.09 5.03
N ALA A 88 11.76 -1.56 5.95
CA ALA A 88 13.20 -1.82 6.03
C ALA A 88 13.51 -3.31 6.26
N LEU A 89 12.75 -3.98 7.14
CA LEU A 89 12.87 -5.42 7.40
C LEU A 89 12.44 -6.26 6.19
N MET A 90 11.33 -5.89 5.53
CA MET A 90 10.91 -6.59 4.31
C MET A 90 11.95 -6.44 3.20
N ARG A 91 12.55 -5.25 3.07
CA ARG A 91 13.63 -4.98 2.13
C ARG A 91 14.89 -5.78 2.43
N SER A 92 15.32 -5.85 3.69
CA SER A 92 16.48 -6.66 4.07
C SER A 92 16.24 -8.15 3.81
N MET A 93 15.02 -8.63 4.08
CA MET A 93 14.62 -10.01 3.78
C MET A 93 14.63 -10.30 2.28
N ALA A 94 14.11 -9.39 1.45
CA ALA A 94 14.12 -9.55 0.00
C ALA A 94 15.56 -9.59 -0.56
N LEU A 95 16.45 -8.71 -0.08
CA LEU A 95 17.86 -8.72 -0.48
C LEU A 95 18.60 -9.98 -0.02
N TRP A 96 18.36 -10.42 1.21
CA TRP A 96 18.95 -11.65 1.75
C TRP A 96 18.51 -12.89 0.95
N LEU A 97 17.24 -12.94 0.57
CA LEU A 97 16.70 -14.01 -0.26
C LEU A 97 17.27 -13.96 -1.69
N ASP A 98 17.47 -12.76 -2.24
CA ASP A 98 18.11 -12.56 -3.54
C ASP A 98 19.57 -13.05 -3.56
N GLU A 99 20.35 -12.74 -2.51
CA GLU A 99 21.72 -13.23 -2.34
C GLU A 99 21.75 -14.75 -2.24
N ARG A 100 20.89 -15.34 -1.39
CA ARG A 100 20.79 -16.80 -1.24
C ARG A 100 20.41 -17.51 -2.52
N LEU A 101 19.59 -16.90 -3.37
CA LEU A 101 19.22 -17.47 -4.68
C LEU A 101 20.37 -17.50 -5.68
N GLN A 102 21.41 -16.67 -5.49
CA GLN A 102 22.63 -16.69 -6.30
C GLN A 102 23.57 -17.84 -5.90
N ASP A 103 23.45 -18.36 -4.68
CA ASP A 103 24.22 -19.49 -4.20
C ASP A 103 23.80 -20.80 -4.91
N LYS A 104 24.78 -21.68 -5.20
CA LYS A 104 24.55 -22.95 -5.93
C LYS A 104 23.92 -24.06 -5.08
N ASP A 105 23.77 -23.85 -3.76
CA ASP A 105 23.40 -24.90 -2.81
C ASP A 105 21.89 -25.21 -2.72
N LEU A 106 21.04 -24.44 -3.41
CA LEU A 106 19.60 -24.69 -3.41
C LEU A 106 19.15 -25.64 -4.53
N ARG A 107 18.30 -26.60 -4.17
CA ARG A 107 17.62 -27.48 -5.13
C ARG A 107 16.63 -26.67 -5.97
N LEU A 108 16.42 -27.09 -7.22
CA LEU A 108 15.55 -26.39 -8.18
C LEU A 108 14.14 -26.07 -7.62
N ALA A 109 13.52 -27.02 -6.91
CA ALA A 109 12.22 -26.81 -6.28
C ALA A 109 12.24 -25.70 -5.19
N GLN A 110 13.31 -25.64 -4.39
CA GLN A 110 13.48 -24.63 -3.35
C GLN A 110 13.75 -23.25 -3.95
N LYS A 111 14.52 -23.19 -5.06
CA LYS A 111 14.75 -21.95 -5.82
C LYS A 111 13.43 -21.38 -6.36
N ARG A 112 12.58 -22.23 -6.93
CA ARG A 112 11.25 -21.82 -7.44
C ARG A 112 10.37 -21.24 -6.33
N THR A 113 10.24 -21.93 -5.20
CA THR A 113 9.45 -21.41 -4.06
C THR A 113 10.03 -20.12 -3.50
N ALA A 114 11.36 -20.02 -3.37
CA ALA A 114 12.02 -18.80 -2.90
C ALA A 114 11.83 -17.62 -3.88
N LEU A 115 11.85 -17.86 -5.19
CA LEU A 115 11.57 -16.83 -6.19
C LEU A 115 10.11 -16.34 -6.14
N GLU A 116 9.14 -17.22 -5.93
CA GLU A 116 7.74 -16.82 -5.78
C GLU A 116 7.52 -15.94 -4.54
N ILE A 117 8.16 -16.32 -3.42
CA ILE A 117 8.16 -15.52 -2.19
C ILE A 117 8.83 -14.16 -2.43
N LEU A 118 9.98 -14.14 -3.12
CA LEU A 118 10.71 -12.91 -3.45
C LEU A 118 9.87 -11.96 -4.30
N CYS A 119 9.25 -12.47 -5.37
CA CYS A 119 8.37 -11.68 -6.23
C CYS A 119 7.18 -11.09 -5.45
N GLY A 120 6.55 -11.88 -4.57
CA GLY A 120 5.48 -11.40 -3.70
C GLY A 120 5.91 -10.27 -2.76
N LEU A 121 7.10 -10.41 -2.14
CA LEU A 121 7.66 -9.38 -1.26
C LEU A 121 8.00 -8.10 -2.03
N CYS A 122 8.63 -8.22 -3.19
CA CYS A 122 8.95 -7.06 -4.01
C CYS A 122 7.69 -6.37 -4.54
N ALA A 123 6.65 -7.10 -4.93
CA ALA A 123 5.38 -6.50 -5.33
C ALA A 123 4.73 -5.68 -4.20
N ALA A 124 4.76 -6.20 -2.97
CA ALA A 124 4.29 -5.47 -1.79
C ALA A 124 5.13 -4.20 -1.52
N LEU A 125 6.45 -4.24 -1.72
CA LEU A 125 7.33 -3.07 -1.56
C LEU A 125 7.15 -2.03 -2.67
N VAL A 126 6.90 -2.47 -3.91
CA VAL A 126 6.61 -1.58 -5.05
C VAL A 126 5.30 -0.84 -4.87
N ALA A 127 4.27 -1.51 -4.33
CA ALA A 127 2.99 -0.88 -4.00
C ALA A 127 3.15 0.22 -2.93
N ASN A 128 4.17 0.12 -2.10
CA ASN A 128 4.53 1.13 -1.10
C ASN A 128 5.48 2.23 -1.63
N GLY A 129 5.87 2.18 -2.91
CA GLY A 129 6.68 3.21 -3.56
C GLY A 129 8.20 3.01 -3.46
N ASP A 130 8.70 1.78 -3.29
CA ASP A 130 10.15 1.53 -3.33
C ASP A 130 10.63 1.20 -4.77
N GLU A 131 11.20 2.19 -5.48
CA GLU A 131 11.75 2.04 -6.82
C GLU A 131 12.88 0.99 -6.92
N SER A 132 13.69 0.83 -5.87
CA SER A 132 14.81 -0.13 -5.89
C SER A 132 14.31 -1.58 -5.91
N MET A 133 13.18 -1.83 -5.23
CA MET A 133 12.50 -3.12 -5.24
C MET A 133 11.72 -3.35 -6.53
N ARG A 134 11.35 -2.30 -7.26
CA ARG A 134 10.75 -2.40 -8.61
C ARG A 134 11.75 -2.96 -9.62
N ALA A 135 12.99 -2.46 -9.59
CA ALA A 135 14.06 -2.98 -10.44
C ALA A 135 14.37 -4.45 -10.12
N LEU A 136 14.39 -4.81 -8.84
CA LEU A 136 14.61 -6.20 -8.40
C LEU A 136 13.46 -7.12 -8.84
N HIS A 137 12.21 -6.69 -8.67
CA HIS A 137 11.02 -7.40 -9.16
C HIS A 137 11.08 -7.62 -10.67
N TYR A 138 11.38 -6.58 -11.45
CA TYR A 138 11.46 -6.70 -12.92
C TYR A 138 12.56 -7.67 -13.36
N LYS A 139 13.75 -7.57 -12.75
CA LYS A 139 14.89 -8.45 -13.04
C LYS A 139 14.58 -9.92 -12.70
N ARG A 140 13.94 -10.18 -11.55
CA ARG A 140 13.63 -11.55 -11.10
C ARG A 140 12.35 -12.13 -11.69
N SER A 141 11.40 -11.29 -12.08
CA SER A 141 10.22 -11.69 -12.85
C SER A 141 10.60 -12.34 -14.19
N ARG A 142 11.62 -11.80 -14.87
CA ARG A 142 12.21 -12.43 -16.09
C ARG A 142 12.81 -13.81 -15.82
N HIS A 143 13.47 -14.00 -14.68
CA HIS A 143 14.05 -15.30 -14.31
C HIS A 143 13.00 -16.31 -13.83
N SER A 144 11.91 -15.87 -13.20
CA SER A 144 10.84 -16.76 -12.74
C SER A 144 9.88 -17.19 -13.86
N LEU A 145 9.68 -16.37 -14.89
CA LEU A 145 8.95 -16.77 -16.10
C LEU A 145 9.83 -17.66 -16.96
N GLY A 146 11.06 -17.22 -17.28
CA GLY A 146 11.98 -17.98 -18.15
C GLY A 146 12.27 -19.41 -17.67
N GLU A 147 12.33 -19.68 -16.36
CA GLU A 147 12.45 -21.06 -15.85
C GLU A 147 11.15 -21.87 -15.99
N LYS A 148 9.98 -21.24 -15.86
CA LYS A 148 8.67 -21.87 -16.10
C LYS A 148 8.48 -22.13 -17.60
N ASP A 149 8.89 -21.19 -18.45
CA ASP A 149 8.79 -21.24 -19.89
C ASP A 149 9.79 -22.26 -20.47
N GLN A 150 11.02 -22.31 -19.95
CA GLN A 150 11.98 -23.37 -20.31
C GLN A 150 11.52 -24.75 -19.85
N ALA A 151 10.95 -24.88 -18.64
CA ALA A 151 10.43 -26.17 -18.17
C ALA A 151 9.19 -26.61 -18.98
N ALA A 152 8.32 -25.67 -19.36
CA ALA A 152 7.18 -25.93 -20.23
C ALA A 152 7.62 -26.28 -21.66
N ALA A 153 8.60 -25.55 -22.22
CA ALA A 153 9.19 -25.81 -23.52
C ALA A 153 9.89 -27.18 -23.56
N ALA A 154 10.63 -27.55 -22.51
CA ALA A 154 11.23 -28.87 -22.38
C ALA A 154 10.18 -29.99 -22.30
N GLY A 155 9.09 -29.78 -21.54
CA GLY A 155 7.97 -30.71 -21.46
C GLY A 155 7.23 -30.88 -22.79
N MET A 156 6.98 -29.77 -23.49
CA MET A 156 6.35 -29.79 -24.82
C MET A 156 7.26 -30.43 -25.86
N ARG A 157 8.56 -30.12 -25.86
CA ARG A 157 9.54 -30.75 -26.75
C ARG A 157 9.52 -32.27 -26.58
N ALA A 158 9.61 -32.76 -25.35
CA ALA A 158 9.56 -34.20 -25.08
C ALA A 158 8.25 -34.85 -25.57
N MET A 159 7.11 -34.17 -25.40
CA MET A 159 5.83 -34.65 -25.90
C MET A 159 5.76 -34.69 -27.42
N MET A 160 6.25 -33.66 -28.12
CA MET A 160 6.24 -33.63 -29.58
C MET A 160 7.27 -34.61 -30.17
N GLU A 161 8.44 -34.81 -29.56
CA GLU A 161 9.42 -35.82 -29.98
C GLU A 161 8.86 -37.24 -29.88
N ASP A 162 8.07 -37.53 -28.85
CA ASP A 162 7.35 -38.81 -28.72
C ASP A 162 6.29 -38.99 -29.83
N VAL A 163 5.56 -37.92 -30.18
CA VAL A 163 4.55 -37.93 -31.24
C VAL A 163 5.17 -38.09 -32.63
N PHE A 164 6.29 -37.42 -32.91
CA PHE A 164 6.96 -37.46 -34.22
C PHE A 164 7.97 -38.61 -34.36
N GLY A 165 8.35 -39.25 -33.25
CA GLY A 165 9.34 -40.33 -33.21
C GLY A 165 10.76 -39.91 -33.60
N LYS A 166 11.02 -38.60 -33.66
CA LYS A 166 12.29 -37.99 -34.08
C LYS A 166 12.59 -36.76 -33.21
N PRO A 167 13.87 -36.44 -32.95
CA PRO A 167 14.24 -35.26 -32.18
C PRO A 167 13.82 -33.99 -32.92
N LEU A 168 13.30 -33.00 -32.17
CA LEU A 168 12.93 -31.71 -32.72
C LEU A 168 14.17 -30.82 -32.75
N GLU A 169 14.62 -30.48 -33.95
CA GLU A 169 15.67 -29.50 -34.15
C GLU A 169 15.09 -28.10 -33.94
N VAL A 170 15.16 -27.63 -32.69
CA VAL A 170 14.90 -26.22 -32.38
C VAL A 170 16.18 -25.48 -32.69
N ASP A 171 16.15 -24.69 -33.75
CA ASP A 171 17.27 -23.84 -34.13
C ASP A 171 17.49 -22.75 -33.07
N GLU A 172 18.55 -22.92 -32.27
CA GLU A 172 18.94 -21.97 -31.21
C GLU A 172 19.49 -20.65 -31.77
N SER A 173 19.63 -20.52 -33.10
CA SER A 173 20.03 -19.28 -33.77
C SER A 173 18.84 -18.37 -34.16
N LEU A 174 17.60 -18.85 -33.99
CA LEU A 174 16.40 -18.05 -34.21
C LEU A 174 16.15 -17.10 -33.03
N ASP A 175 16.32 -15.80 -33.31
CA ASP A 175 15.90 -14.63 -32.52
C ASP A 175 15.77 -14.87 -31.00
N GLU A 176 16.83 -14.50 -30.25
CA GLU A 176 16.87 -14.45 -28.78
C GLU A 176 15.72 -13.65 -28.14
N SER A 177 14.88 -12.95 -28.93
CA SER A 177 13.69 -12.26 -28.47
C SER A 177 12.43 -13.15 -28.34
N LEU A 178 12.45 -14.36 -28.87
CA LEU A 178 11.30 -15.28 -28.85
C LEU A 178 11.20 -16.09 -27.55
N ASP A 179 9.96 -16.33 -27.11
CA ASP A 179 9.66 -17.21 -25.98
C ASP A 179 10.10 -18.66 -26.28
N PRO A 180 10.81 -19.35 -25.36
CA PRO A 180 11.19 -20.76 -25.50
C PRO A 180 10.06 -21.71 -25.91
N VAL A 181 8.82 -21.46 -25.48
CA VAL A 181 7.65 -22.28 -25.84
C VAL A 181 7.26 -22.09 -27.31
N ASP A 182 7.29 -20.85 -27.79
CA ASP A 182 6.96 -20.52 -29.19
C ASP A 182 8.00 -21.07 -30.15
N ALA A 183 9.28 -21.13 -29.75
CA ALA A 183 10.35 -21.74 -30.53
C ALA A 183 10.09 -23.25 -30.76
N VAL A 184 9.68 -23.98 -29.71
CA VAL A 184 9.33 -25.41 -29.82
C VAL A 184 8.09 -25.60 -30.70
N MET A 185 7.07 -24.77 -30.55
CA MET A 185 5.84 -24.86 -31.35
C MET A 185 6.11 -24.64 -32.85
N ARG A 186 6.97 -23.68 -33.18
CA ARG A 186 7.35 -23.39 -34.56
C ARG A 186 8.17 -24.53 -35.19
N ALA A 187 9.09 -25.12 -34.45
CA ALA A 187 9.86 -26.29 -34.90
C ALA A 187 8.94 -27.49 -35.18
N ALA A 188 7.95 -27.74 -34.31
CA ALA A 188 6.94 -28.77 -34.53
C ALA A 188 6.10 -28.51 -35.80
N MET A 189 5.71 -27.25 -36.07
CA MET A 189 4.98 -26.89 -37.29
C MET A 189 5.82 -27.08 -38.56
N ALA A 190 7.11 -26.73 -38.53
CA ALA A 190 8.01 -26.95 -39.66
C ALA A 190 8.14 -28.45 -39.99
N HIS A 191 8.32 -29.29 -38.96
CA HIS A 191 8.36 -30.74 -39.11
C HIS A 191 7.07 -31.33 -39.72
N MET A 192 5.90 -30.82 -39.31
CA MET A 192 4.63 -31.24 -39.93
C MET A 192 4.55 -30.84 -41.40
N GLN A 193 5.01 -29.64 -41.76
CA GLN A 193 5.00 -29.18 -43.15
C GLN A 193 5.90 -30.06 -44.02
N GLU A 194 7.10 -30.40 -43.56
CA GLU A 194 8.01 -31.32 -44.25
C GLU A 194 7.40 -32.72 -44.42
N ALA A 195 6.76 -33.25 -43.38
CA ALA A 195 6.09 -34.55 -43.46
C ALA A 195 4.95 -34.53 -44.51
N THR A 196 4.13 -33.48 -44.54
CA THR A 196 3.04 -33.35 -45.52
C THR A 196 3.52 -33.08 -46.95
N GLN A 197 4.69 -32.46 -47.13
CA GLN A 197 5.29 -32.22 -48.45
C GLN A 197 6.01 -33.45 -49.00
N ALA A 198 6.52 -34.34 -48.13
CA ALA A 198 7.12 -35.61 -48.55
C ALA A 198 6.08 -36.68 -48.93
N GLU A 199 4.82 -36.51 -48.52
CA GLU A 199 3.70 -37.39 -48.88
C GLU A 199 2.94 -36.96 -50.16
N GLN A 200 3.29 -35.80 -50.76
CA GLN A 200 2.76 -35.33 -52.05
C GLN A 200 3.73 -35.61 -53.21
#